data_AF-A0A4P9YUN5-F1
#
_entry.id   AF-A0A4P9YUN5-F1
#
_cell.length_a   1.000
_cell.length_b   1.000
_cell.length_c   1.000
_cell.angle_alpha   90.00
_cell.angle_beta   90.00
_cell.angle_gamma   90.00
#
_symmetry.space_group_name_H-M   'P 1'
#
loop_
_entity.id
_entity.type
_entity.pdbx_description
1 polymer ?
#
loop_
_entity_poly.entity_id
_entity_poly.type
_entity_poly.pdbx_seq_one_letter_code
_entity_poly.pdbx_strand_id
1 'polypeptide(L)'
;ELECHEHVHSHPNVLPILDCIWRQDDMFIVLEYCPDGDLFNALMRQNDSVALTQWERERWVMTIFRDVLDSISWCHDNHIWHRDIKPENVLIAPDGRALLADFGLATPYAQTLDHNIGSAFYMAPELLAVPGQAFGKEVIDSAKVDVWALGVLLINMLYGRNPWASAHYTDTAFQIYLDRPEALREAFNLSEDGWFIIRRMLAIDPYERPTIKQVAAWIESIKYWT
;
A
#
# COMPACT_ATOMS: atom_id res chain seq x y z
N GLU A 1 14.51 4.29 -10.20
CA GLU A 1 13.42 3.63 -10.94
C GLU A 1 13.88 2.40 -11.71
N LEU A 2 14.50 2.54 -12.89
CA LEU A 2 14.78 1.41 -13.79
C LEU A 2 15.50 0.24 -13.10
N GLU A 3 16.60 0.50 -12.39
CA GLU A 3 17.38 -0.54 -11.70
C GLU A 3 16.53 -1.34 -10.69
N CYS A 4 15.69 -0.67 -9.90
CA CYS A 4 14.81 -1.33 -8.94
C CYS A 4 13.73 -2.12 -9.66
N HIS A 5 13.12 -1.54 -10.70
CA HIS A 5 12.03 -2.18 -11.45
C HIS A 5 12.52 -3.40 -12.21
N GLU A 6 13.64 -3.32 -12.94
CA GLU A 6 14.28 -4.45 -13.63
C GLU A 6 14.61 -5.60 -12.69
N HIS A 7 14.94 -5.32 -11.43
CA HIS A 7 15.25 -6.37 -10.46
C HIS A 7 14.05 -7.23 -10.09
N VAL A 8 12.83 -6.71 -10.24
CA VAL A 8 11.58 -7.37 -9.79
C VAL A 8 10.54 -7.59 -10.88
N HIS A 9 10.75 -7.06 -12.10
CA HIS A 9 9.77 -7.06 -13.19
C HIS A 9 9.31 -8.46 -13.65
N SER A 10 10.05 -9.52 -13.31
CA SER A 10 9.72 -10.90 -13.69
C SER A 10 8.53 -11.49 -12.93
N HIS A 11 8.04 -10.81 -11.88
CA HIS A 11 6.91 -11.29 -11.10
C HIS A 11 5.58 -11.02 -11.83
N PRO A 12 4.62 -11.98 -11.84
CA PRO A 12 3.36 -11.83 -12.58
C PRO A 12 2.49 -10.65 -12.13
N ASN A 13 2.64 -10.18 -10.89
CA ASN A 13 1.92 -9.04 -10.33
C ASN A 13 2.75 -7.74 -10.29
N VAL A 14 3.87 -7.66 -11.01
CA VAL A 14 4.62 -6.42 -11.22
C VAL A 14 4.46 -6.02 -12.68
N LEU A 15 4.24 -4.72 -12.95
CA LEU A 15 4.05 -4.22 -14.30
C LEU A 15 5.27 -4.54 -15.18
N PRO A 16 5.12 -5.27 -16.30
CA PRO A 16 6.27 -5.65 -17.11
C PRO A 16 6.94 -4.47 -17.80
N ILE A 17 8.27 -4.48 -17.77
CA ILE A 17 9.11 -3.69 -18.67
C ILE A 17 9.22 -4.45 -20.00
N LEU A 18 8.82 -3.80 -21.09
CA LEU A 18 8.89 -4.34 -22.44
C LEU A 18 10.19 -3.97 -23.15
N ASP A 19 10.68 -2.74 -22.93
CA ASP A 19 11.91 -2.22 -23.55
C ASP A 19 12.44 -1.00 -22.77
N CYS A 20 13.72 -0.68 -22.97
CA CYS A 20 14.38 0.50 -22.42
C CYS A 20 15.11 1.23 -23.55
N ILE A 21 14.61 2.41 -23.92
CA ILE A 21 15.11 3.17 -25.07
C ILE A 21 15.95 4.33 -24.58
N TRP A 22 17.20 4.39 -25.02
CA TRP A 22 18.12 5.49 -24.76
C TRP A 22 18.19 6.41 -25.98
N ARG A 23 17.92 7.70 -25.79
CA ARG A 23 18.09 8.72 -26.84
C ARG A 23 18.78 9.95 -26.27
N GLN A 24 19.98 10.22 -26.76
CA GLN A 24 20.82 11.32 -26.28
C GLN A 24 21.01 11.21 -24.75
N ASP A 25 20.44 12.14 -23.99
CA ASP A 25 20.53 12.21 -22.52
C ASP A 25 19.23 11.72 -21.83
N ASP A 26 18.21 11.32 -22.60
CA ASP A 26 16.92 10.85 -22.09
C ASP A 26 16.82 9.31 -22.12
N MET A 27 16.23 8.77 -21.05
CA MET A 27 15.87 7.35 -20.91
C MET A 27 14.35 7.20 -20.92
N PHE A 28 13.84 6.31 -21.76
CA PHE A 28 12.42 5.97 -21.83
C PHE A 28 12.23 4.50 -21.43
N ILE A 29 11.38 4.27 -20.43
CA ILE A 29 10.97 2.91 -20.03
C ILE A 29 9.67 2.61 -20.77
N VAL A 30 9.66 1.55 -21.57
CA VAL A 30 8.48 1.07 -22.28
C VAL A 30 7.83 -0.01 -21.42
N LEU A 31 6.62 0.26 -20.96
CA LEU A 31 5.87 -0.60 -20.04
C LEU A 31 4.68 -1.25 -20.74
N GLU A 32 4.20 -2.38 -20.20
CA GLU A 32 2.93 -2.95 -20.64
C GLU A 32 1.78 -1.96 -20.41
N TYR A 33 0.87 -1.88 -21.37
CA TYR A 33 -0.28 -0.99 -21.30
C TYR A 33 -1.49 -1.70 -20.67
N CYS A 34 -2.02 -1.14 -19.57
CA CYS A 34 -3.22 -1.62 -18.91
C CYS A 34 -4.44 -0.75 -19.30
N PRO A 35 -5.33 -1.21 -20.21
CA PRO A 35 -6.43 -0.40 -20.72
C PRO A 35 -7.48 -0.03 -19.67
N ASP A 36 -7.63 -0.83 -18.61
CA ASP A 36 -8.60 -0.59 -17.54
C ASP A 36 -8.15 0.47 -16.51
N GLY A 37 -6.88 0.88 -16.61
CA GLY A 37 -6.25 1.91 -15.80
C GLY A 37 -5.84 1.42 -14.42
N ASP A 38 -5.76 2.37 -13.49
CA ASP A 38 -5.35 2.15 -12.10
C ASP A 38 -6.52 1.74 -11.17
N LEU A 39 -6.15 1.25 -10.00
CA LEU A 39 -7.05 0.81 -8.94
C LEU A 39 -7.85 1.99 -8.36
N PHE A 40 -7.30 3.22 -8.36
CA PHE A 40 -8.05 4.41 -7.92
C PHE A 40 -9.32 4.59 -8.76
N ASN A 41 -9.16 4.60 -10.09
CA ASN A 41 -10.26 4.72 -11.04
C ASN A 41 -11.21 3.51 -10.95
N ALA A 42 -10.70 2.30 -10.73
CA ALA A 42 -11.53 1.12 -10.51
C ALA A 42 -12.42 1.24 -9.26
N LEU A 43 -11.86 1.73 -8.13
CA LEU A 43 -12.59 1.95 -6.89
C LEU A 43 -13.67 3.04 -7.03
N MET A 44 -13.36 4.14 -7.73
CA MET A 44 -14.35 5.20 -7.98
C MET A 44 -15.54 4.69 -8.79
N ARG A 45 -15.31 3.92 -9.87
CA ARG A 45 -16.38 3.31 -10.68
C ARG A 45 -17.25 2.33 -9.87
N GLN A 46 -16.67 1.61 -8.91
CA GLN A 46 -17.42 0.72 -8.01
C GLN A 46 -18.26 1.45 -6.96
N ASN A 47 -17.87 2.65 -6.56
CA ASN A 47 -18.69 3.47 -5.66
C ASN A 47 -19.89 4.08 -6.38
N ASP A 48 -19.75 4.38 -7.68
CA ASP A 48 -20.84 4.92 -8.50
C ASP A 48 -21.80 3.85 -9.02
N SER A 49 -21.39 2.57 -9.04
CA SER A 49 -22.22 1.46 -9.52
C SER A 49 -22.91 0.71 -8.37
N VAL A 50 -24.24 0.72 -8.39
CA VAL A 50 -25.14 0.00 -7.44
C VAL A 50 -25.10 -1.54 -7.64
N ALA A 51 -24.08 -2.07 -8.32
CA ALA A 51 -24.13 -3.41 -8.91
C ALA A 51 -23.62 -4.52 -7.99
N LEU A 52 -22.68 -4.23 -7.07
CA LEU A 52 -22.08 -5.25 -6.22
C LEU A 52 -22.70 -5.25 -4.82
N THR A 53 -23.07 -6.44 -4.36
CA THR A 53 -23.32 -6.68 -2.94
C THR A 53 -22.06 -6.44 -2.13
N GLN A 54 -22.22 -6.20 -0.82
CA GLN A 54 -21.08 -6.03 0.08
C GLN A 54 -20.10 -7.22 0.02
N TRP A 55 -20.63 -8.44 -0.01
CA TRP A 55 -19.81 -9.65 -0.10
C TRP A 55 -19.01 -9.73 -1.40
N GLU A 56 -19.59 -9.34 -2.54
CA GLU A 56 -18.88 -9.31 -3.83
C GLU A 56 -17.76 -8.27 -3.83
N ARG A 57 -18.01 -7.09 -3.24
CA ARG A 57 -16.99 -6.05 -3.07
C ARG A 57 -15.84 -6.56 -2.22
N GLU A 58 -16.11 -7.10 -1.04
CA GLU A 58 -15.09 -7.65 -0.14
C GLU A 58 -14.27 -8.74 -0.85
N ARG A 59 -14.94 -9.65 -1.57
CA ARG A 59 -14.25 -10.70 -2.33
C ARG A 59 -13.34 -10.14 -3.41
N TRP A 60 -13.79 -9.13 -4.15
CA TRP A 60 -12.97 -8.48 -5.17
C TRP A 60 -11.76 -7.77 -4.54
N VAL A 61 -11.98 -7.02 -3.45
CA VAL A 61 -10.89 -6.37 -2.69
C VAL A 61 -9.88 -7.41 -2.22
N MET A 62 -10.31 -8.57 -1.73
CA MET A 62 -9.40 -9.65 -1.32
C MET A 62 -8.56 -10.21 -2.47
N THR A 63 -9.14 -10.39 -3.65
CA THR A 63 -8.39 -10.87 -4.83
C THR A 63 -7.31 -9.86 -5.21
N ILE A 64 -7.67 -8.59 -5.36
CA ILE A 64 -6.73 -7.53 -5.73
C ILE A 64 -5.67 -7.32 -4.65
N PHE A 65 -6.07 -7.31 -3.38
CA PHE A 65 -5.12 -7.09 -2.28
C PHE A 65 -4.12 -8.24 -2.14
N ARG A 66 -4.51 -9.49 -2.46
CA ARG A 66 -3.59 -10.63 -2.53
C ARG A 66 -2.53 -10.45 -3.61
N ASP A 67 -2.93 -10.04 -4.82
CA ASP A 67 -1.98 -9.73 -5.91
C ASP A 67 -0.97 -8.64 -5.48
N VAL A 68 -1.45 -7.62 -4.78
CA VAL A 68 -0.59 -6.56 -4.23
C VAL A 68 0.34 -7.09 -3.14
N LEU A 69 -0.14 -7.93 -2.21
CA LEU A 69 0.72 -8.55 -1.20
C LEU A 69 1.78 -9.47 -1.81
N ASP A 70 1.44 -10.23 -2.84
CA ASP A 70 2.37 -11.13 -3.54
C ASP A 70 3.47 -10.32 -4.25
N SER A 71 3.12 -9.25 -4.97
CA SER A 71 4.10 -8.36 -5.59
C SER A 71 5.02 -7.66 -4.58
N ILE A 72 4.48 -7.15 -3.47
CA ILE A 72 5.31 -6.50 -2.43
C ILE A 72 6.17 -7.50 -1.68
N SER A 73 5.65 -8.71 -1.38
CA SER A 73 6.46 -9.78 -0.81
C SER A 73 7.62 -10.16 -1.72
N TRP A 74 7.36 -10.26 -3.03
CA TRP A 74 8.40 -10.50 -4.03
C TRP A 74 9.45 -9.39 -4.05
N CYS A 75 9.02 -8.12 -4.00
CA CYS A 75 9.95 -7.00 -3.93
C CYS A 75 10.83 -7.08 -2.67
N HIS A 76 10.23 -7.30 -1.49
CA HIS A 76 10.96 -7.39 -0.23
C HIS A 76 11.93 -8.58 -0.20
N ASP A 77 11.54 -9.74 -0.75
CA ASP A 77 12.40 -10.92 -0.85
C ASP A 77 13.60 -10.69 -1.80
N ASN A 78 13.49 -9.74 -2.74
CA ASN A 78 14.57 -9.29 -3.62
C ASN A 78 15.21 -7.96 -3.17
N HIS A 79 15.04 -7.59 -1.89
CA HIS A 79 15.62 -6.38 -1.30
C HIS A 79 15.24 -5.06 -2.01
N ILE A 80 14.03 -5.00 -2.57
CA ILE A 80 13.44 -3.77 -3.12
C ILE A 80 12.24 -3.37 -2.27
N TRP A 81 12.22 -2.12 -1.82
CA TRP A 81 11.10 -1.53 -1.07
C TRP A 81 10.44 -0.44 -1.89
N HIS A 82 9.12 -0.43 -1.96
CA HIS A 82 8.37 0.38 -2.92
C HIS A 82 8.23 1.84 -2.47
N ARG A 83 7.89 2.05 -1.19
CA ARG A 83 7.76 3.34 -0.49
C ARG A 83 6.68 4.31 -0.99
N ASP A 84 5.96 4.00 -2.07
CA ASP A 84 4.79 4.77 -2.52
C ASP A 84 3.61 3.87 -2.94
N ILE A 85 3.20 2.97 -2.04
CA ILE A 85 2.06 2.07 -2.27
C ILE A 85 0.76 2.86 -2.10
N LYS A 86 -0.04 2.92 -3.18
CA LYS A 86 -1.33 3.62 -3.25
C LYS A 86 -2.16 3.10 -4.44
N PRO A 87 -3.47 3.36 -4.49
CA PRO A 87 -4.32 2.88 -5.59
C PRO A 87 -3.86 3.32 -6.99
N GLU A 88 -3.26 4.50 -7.12
CA GLU A 88 -2.76 5.01 -8.41
C GLU A 88 -1.55 4.22 -8.94
N ASN A 89 -0.80 3.58 -8.05
CA ASN A 89 0.39 2.79 -8.39
C ASN A 89 0.09 1.28 -8.51
N VAL A 90 -1.19 0.92 -8.58
CA VAL A 90 -1.66 -0.45 -8.84
C VAL A 90 -2.53 -0.42 -10.08
N LEU A 91 -2.06 -1.02 -11.17
CA LEU A 91 -2.83 -1.14 -12.42
C LEU A 91 -3.68 -2.40 -12.42
N ILE A 92 -4.80 -2.36 -13.14
CA ILE A 92 -5.67 -3.51 -13.37
C ILE A 92 -5.40 -4.05 -14.77
N ALA A 93 -4.87 -5.27 -14.84
CA ALA A 93 -4.65 -5.98 -16.08
C ALA A 93 -6.00 -6.41 -16.72
N PRO A 94 -6.06 -6.63 -18.04
CA PRO A 94 -7.28 -7.07 -18.72
C PRO A 94 -7.87 -8.39 -18.21
N ASP A 95 -7.06 -9.23 -17.58
CA ASP A 95 -7.49 -10.49 -16.96
C ASP A 95 -7.96 -10.32 -15.50
N GLY A 96 -7.98 -9.07 -15.00
CA GLY A 96 -8.44 -8.69 -13.68
C GLY A 96 -7.39 -8.74 -12.58
N ARG A 97 -6.14 -9.10 -12.89
CA ARG A 97 -5.05 -9.11 -11.90
C ARG A 97 -4.57 -7.70 -11.56
N ALA A 98 -4.13 -7.52 -10.33
CA ALA A 98 -3.43 -6.30 -9.93
C ALA A 98 -1.95 -6.38 -10.32
N LEU A 99 -1.43 -5.29 -10.89
CA LEU A 99 -0.03 -5.11 -11.26
C LEU A 99 0.55 -3.90 -10.50
N LEU A 100 1.57 -4.12 -9.69
CA LEU A 100 2.31 -3.05 -9.02
C LEU A 100 3.14 -2.27 -10.05
N ALA A 101 3.03 -0.95 -10.01
CA ALA A 101 3.67 -0.01 -10.93
C ALA A 101 4.34 1.14 -10.18
N ASP A 102 5.12 1.94 -10.92
CA ASP A 102 5.83 3.14 -10.42
C ASP A 102 6.86 2.87 -9.31
N PHE A 103 8.05 2.45 -9.75
CA PHE A 103 9.22 2.27 -8.89
C PHE A 103 10.06 3.54 -8.77
N GLY A 104 9.47 4.72 -9.04
CA GLY A 104 10.16 6.01 -9.01
C GLY A 104 10.76 6.33 -7.64
N LEU A 105 10.08 5.92 -6.57
CA LEU A 105 10.51 6.10 -5.18
C LEU A 105 11.05 4.82 -4.52
N ALA A 106 11.12 3.71 -5.27
CA ALA A 106 11.63 2.45 -4.75
C ALA A 106 13.12 2.54 -4.38
N THR A 107 13.57 1.67 -3.48
CA THR A 107 14.95 1.67 -2.98
C THR A 107 15.49 0.25 -2.76
N PRO A 108 16.81 0.03 -2.97
CA PRO A 108 17.49 -1.19 -2.56
C PRO A 108 18.01 -1.15 -1.11
N TYR A 109 17.66 -0.11 -0.34
CA TYR A 109 18.13 0.06 1.04
C TYR A 109 17.03 -0.29 2.05
N ALA A 110 17.29 -1.31 2.87
CA ALA A 110 16.38 -1.76 3.94
C ALA A 110 16.12 -0.67 4.98
N GLN A 111 17.09 0.22 5.11
CA GLN A 111 17.08 1.35 6.02
C GLN A 111 17.35 2.63 5.24
N THR A 112 16.59 3.68 5.52
CA THR A 112 16.75 4.98 4.89
C THR A 112 16.73 6.11 5.90
N LEU A 113 17.32 7.25 5.50
CA LEU A 113 17.24 8.54 6.19
C LEU A 113 16.25 9.49 5.48
N ASP A 114 15.60 9.00 4.41
CA ASP A 114 14.64 9.79 3.64
C ASP A 114 13.38 10.05 4.47
N HIS A 115 12.93 11.30 4.46
CA HIS A 115 11.68 11.73 5.08
C HIS A 115 10.80 12.41 4.03
N ASN A 116 9.49 12.48 4.28
CA ASN A 116 8.50 13.07 3.37
C ASN A 116 8.53 12.48 1.95
N ILE A 117 8.76 11.18 1.84
CA ILE A 117 8.73 10.43 0.58
C ILE A 117 7.45 9.59 0.49
N GLY A 118 6.84 9.61 -0.69
CA GLY A 118 5.57 8.95 -0.96
C GLY A 118 4.37 9.89 -0.79
N SER A 119 3.18 9.32 -0.96
CA SER A 119 1.93 10.07 -1.01
C SER A 119 1.35 10.29 0.38
N ALA A 120 1.02 11.54 0.73
CA ALA A 120 0.73 11.97 2.11
C ALA A 120 -0.33 11.15 2.86
N PHE A 121 -1.36 10.67 2.17
CA PHE A 121 -2.41 9.84 2.76
C PHE A 121 -1.91 8.46 3.22
N TYR A 122 -0.89 7.92 2.56
CA TYR A 122 -0.38 6.56 2.74
C TYR A 122 0.95 6.50 3.50
N MET A 123 1.60 7.66 3.71
CA MET A 123 2.86 7.73 4.46
C MET A 123 2.71 7.30 5.92
N ALA A 124 3.68 6.52 6.40
CA ALA A 124 3.82 6.14 7.80
C ALA A 124 4.21 7.36 8.66
N PRO A 125 3.84 7.39 9.96
CA PRO A 125 4.08 8.55 10.82
C PRO A 125 5.58 8.89 10.97
N GLU A 126 6.46 7.88 10.96
CA GLU A 126 7.91 8.07 11.04
C GLU A 126 8.53 8.75 9.80
N LEU A 127 7.86 8.72 8.65
CA LEU A 127 8.29 9.45 7.45
C LEU A 127 7.93 10.94 7.52
N LEU A 128 6.88 11.28 8.27
CA LEU A 128 6.33 12.63 8.39
C LEU A 128 6.96 13.42 9.54
N ALA A 129 7.52 12.73 10.52
CA ALA A 129 8.13 13.33 11.69
C ALA A 129 9.65 13.49 11.53
N VAL A 130 10.16 14.66 11.92
CA VAL A 130 11.60 14.92 12.01
C VAL A 130 12.19 14.16 13.22
N PRO A 131 13.41 13.61 13.15
CA PRO A 131 14.07 13.03 14.31
C PRO A 131 14.04 13.95 15.54
N GLY A 132 13.67 13.40 16.69
CA GLY A 132 13.47 14.16 17.94
C GLY A 132 12.06 14.70 18.16
N GLN A 133 11.16 14.61 17.17
CA GLN A 133 9.72 14.82 17.37
C GLN A 133 9.01 13.49 17.69
N ALA A 134 7.73 13.57 18.06
CA ALA A 134 6.90 12.37 18.23
C ALA A 134 6.92 11.52 16.95
N PHE A 135 7.15 10.21 17.10
CA PHE A 135 7.28 9.22 16.02
C PHE A 135 8.52 9.34 15.12
N GLY A 136 9.28 10.44 15.20
CA GLY A 136 10.48 10.65 14.41
C GLY A 136 11.54 9.60 14.70
N LYS A 137 12.11 9.02 13.64
CA LYS A 137 13.20 8.04 13.73
C LYS A 137 14.38 8.56 12.92
N GLU A 138 15.59 8.41 13.46
CA GLU A 138 16.81 8.72 12.70
C GLU A 138 16.99 7.75 11.53
N VAL A 139 16.60 6.49 11.70
CA VAL A 139 16.69 5.45 10.68
C VAL A 139 15.32 4.80 10.53
N ILE A 140 14.81 4.79 9.30
CA ILE A 140 13.49 4.26 8.97
C ILE A 140 13.64 2.91 8.26
N ASP A 141 12.86 1.93 8.71
CA ASP A 141 12.79 0.60 8.08
C ASP A 141 11.82 0.64 6.89
N SER A 142 12.36 0.51 5.68
CA SER A 142 11.61 0.62 4.43
C SER A 142 10.51 -0.45 4.32
N ALA A 143 10.70 -1.64 4.91
CA ALA A 143 9.68 -2.69 4.89
C ALA A 143 8.47 -2.30 5.75
N LYS A 144 8.71 -1.63 6.87
CA LYS A 144 7.64 -1.22 7.79
C LYS A 144 6.83 -0.05 7.26
N VAL A 145 7.44 0.82 6.46
CA VAL A 145 6.74 1.86 5.70
C VAL A 145 5.76 1.24 4.71
N ASP A 146 6.19 0.24 3.94
CA ASP A 146 5.32 -0.45 2.98
C ASP A 146 4.14 -1.14 3.68
N VAL A 147 4.37 -1.79 4.83
CA VAL A 147 3.30 -2.44 5.63
C VAL A 147 2.25 -1.43 6.11
N TRP A 148 2.67 -0.23 6.51
CA TRP A 148 1.73 0.84 6.88
C TRP A 148 0.88 1.28 5.69
N ALA A 149 1.53 1.57 4.55
CA ALA A 149 0.84 2.00 3.34
C ALA A 149 -0.16 0.96 2.85
N LEU A 150 0.16 -0.34 2.94
CA LEU A 150 -0.77 -1.44 2.68
C LEU A 150 -1.98 -1.45 3.63
N GLY A 151 -1.79 -1.10 4.90
CA GLY A 151 -2.89 -0.99 5.87
C GLY A 151 -3.87 0.13 5.51
N VAL A 152 -3.33 1.29 5.10
CA VAL A 152 -4.14 2.42 4.58
C VAL A 152 -4.83 2.03 3.27
N LEU A 153 -4.12 1.39 2.35
CA LEU A 153 -4.65 0.91 1.08
C LEU A 153 -5.83 -0.06 1.30
N LEU A 154 -5.72 -1.00 2.23
CA LEU A 154 -6.77 -1.96 2.52
C LEU A 154 -8.05 -1.27 3.03
N ILE A 155 -7.93 -0.29 3.94
CA ILE A 155 -9.07 0.54 4.37
C ILE A 155 -9.67 1.28 3.16
N ASN A 156 -8.82 1.88 2.33
CA ASN A 156 -9.27 2.60 1.14
C ASN A 156 -10.07 1.70 0.19
N MET A 157 -9.59 0.48 -0.06
CA MET A 157 -10.25 -0.48 -0.94
C MET A 157 -11.59 -0.97 -0.38
N LEU A 158 -11.67 -1.25 0.93
CA LEU A 158 -12.88 -1.75 1.58
C LEU A 158 -13.98 -0.67 1.66
N TYR A 159 -13.59 0.57 1.93
CA TYR A 159 -14.52 1.63 2.33
C TYR A 159 -14.55 2.86 1.41
N GLY A 160 -13.70 2.90 0.38
CA GLY A 160 -13.63 4.00 -0.58
C GLY A 160 -13.09 5.31 -0.01
N ARG A 161 -12.49 5.30 1.19
CA ARG A 161 -11.93 6.48 1.85
C ARG A 161 -10.75 6.13 2.74
N ASN A 162 -9.84 7.09 2.92
CA ASN A 162 -8.68 6.96 3.81
C ASN A 162 -9.07 7.23 5.28
N PRO A 163 -8.32 6.67 6.26
CA PRO A 163 -8.57 6.88 7.69
C PRO A 163 -8.22 8.30 8.18
N TRP A 164 -7.36 9.01 7.47
CA TRP A 164 -6.89 10.37 7.75
C TRP A 164 -6.35 11.01 6.46
N ALA A 165 -6.09 12.32 6.49
CA ALA A 165 -5.39 13.01 5.41
C ALA A 165 -3.87 12.84 5.50
N SER A 166 -3.35 12.72 6.73
CA SER A 166 -1.95 12.47 7.02
C SER A 166 -1.80 11.79 8.38
N ALA A 167 -0.90 10.81 8.50
CA ALA A 167 -0.54 10.18 9.77
C ALA A 167 0.39 11.10 10.60
N HIS A 168 -0.03 12.35 10.81
CA HIS A 168 0.73 13.39 11.48
C HIS A 168 -0.06 13.97 12.65
N TYR A 169 0.62 14.47 13.68
CA TYR A 169 -0.04 14.97 14.89
C TYR A 169 -0.95 16.18 14.65
N THR A 170 -0.94 16.81 13.47
CA THR A 170 -1.85 17.91 13.12
C THR A 170 -3.18 17.42 12.56
N ASP A 171 -3.29 16.14 12.18
CA ASP A 171 -4.52 15.55 11.65
C ASP A 171 -5.42 15.08 12.80
N THR A 172 -6.67 15.58 12.83
CA THR A 172 -7.62 15.29 13.92
C THR A 172 -8.02 13.81 13.96
N ALA A 173 -8.20 13.15 12.82
CA ALA A 173 -8.55 11.73 12.80
C ALA A 173 -7.39 10.88 13.29
N PHE A 174 -6.16 11.25 12.93
CA PHE A 174 -4.96 10.58 13.45
C PHE A 174 -4.76 10.80 14.95
N GLN A 175 -5.01 12.01 15.48
CA GLN A 175 -4.99 12.26 16.92
C GLN A 175 -6.00 11.38 17.68
N ILE A 176 -7.22 11.24 17.17
CA ILE A 176 -8.24 10.37 17.76
C ILE A 176 -7.77 8.92 17.75
N TYR A 177 -7.14 8.46 16.66
CA TYR A 177 -6.57 7.13 16.56
C TYR A 177 -5.46 6.88 17.60
N LEU A 178 -4.59 7.86 17.84
CA LEU A 178 -3.52 7.77 18.83
C LEU A 178 -4.06 7.66 20.28
N ASP A 179 -5.13 8.39 20.60
CA ASP A 179 -5.75 8.37 21.93
C ASP A 179 -6.65 7.14 22.15
N ARG A 180 -7.42 6.77 21.12
CA ARG A 180 -8.39 5.67 21.16
C ARG A 180 -8.43 4.91 19.83
N PRO A 181 -7.52 3.93 19.61
CA PRO A 181 -7.46 3.15 18.38
C PRO A 181 -8.80 2.52 17.96
N GLU A 182 -9.63 2.12 18.92
CA GLU A 182 -10.98 1.57 18.70
C GLU A 182 -11.92 2.53 17.96
N ALA A 183 -11.68 3.85 18.02
CA ALA A 183 -12.45 4.82 17.25
C ALA A 183 -12.33 4.55 15.73
N LEU A 184 -11.17 4.08 15.26
CA LEU A 184 -10.97 3.73 13.86
C LEU A 184 -11.81 2.49 13.50
N ARG A 185 -11.82 1.48 14.37
CA ARG A 185 -12.68 0.30 14.22
C ARG A 185 -14.15 0.69 14.10
N GLU A 186 -14.64 1.53 15.00
CA GLU A 186 -16.02 2.03 15.01
C GLU A 186 -16.34 2.83 13.74
N ALA A 187 -15.46 3.74 13.34
CA ALA A 187 -15.65 4.62 12.18
C ALA A 187 -15.75 3.86 10.85
N PHE A 188 -15.14 2.68 10.77
CA PHE A 188 -15.16 1.81 9.59
C PHE A 188 -16.02 0.55 9.78
N ASN A 189 -16.70 0.40 10.93
CA ASN A 189 -17.49 -0.79 11.26
C ASN A 189 -16.73 -2.10 10.99
N LEU A 190 -15.48 -2.15 11.45
CA LEU A 190 -14.60 -3.31 11.27
C LEU A 190 -15.00 -4.44 12.24
N SER A 191 -15.04 -5.66 11.72
CA SER A 191 -15.16 -6.88 12.53
C SER A 191 -13.95 -7.04 13.46
N GLU A 192 -14.02 -7.95 14.45
CA GLU A 192 -12.86 -8.25 15.30
C GLU A 192 -11.65 -8.75 14.48
N ASP A 193 -11.89 -9.59 13.47
CA ASP A 193 -10.84 -10.15 12.62
C ASP A 193 -10.24 -9.06 11.71
N GLY A 194 -11.09 -8.23 11.09
CA GLY A 194 -10.64 -7.11 10.26
C GLY A 194 -9.86 -6.08 11.08
N TRP A 195 -10.35 -5.76 12.28
CA TRP A 195 -9.65 -4.88 13.21
C TRP A 195 -8.30 -5.43 13.64
N PHE A 196 -8.21 -6.73 13.93
CA PHE A 196 -6.95 -7.37 14.29
C PHE A 196 -5.88 -7.16 13.22
N ILE A 197 -6.22 -7.33 11.93
CA ILE A 197 -5.27 -7.14 10.83
C ILE A 197 -4.89 -5.66 10.70
N ILE A 198 -5.89 -4.78 10.59
CA ILE A 198 -5.69 -3.34 10.39
C ILE A 198 -4.86 -2.72 11.51
N ARG A 199 -5.19 -2.98 12.78
CA ARG A 199 -4.46 -2.40 13.92
C ARG A 199 -3.00 -2.86 13.99
N ARG A 200 -2.69 -4.06 13.48
CA ARG A 200 -1.31 -4.58 13.45
C ARG A 200 -0.50 -3.94 12.32
N MET A 201 -1.10 -3.72 11.15
CA MET A 201 -0.44 -3.03 10.04
C MET A 201 -0.21 -1.55 10.34
N LEU A 202 -1.16 -0.91 11.04
CA LEU A 202 -1.10 0.50 11.45
C LEU A 202 -0.48 0.72 12.84
N ALA A 203 0.30 -0.24 13.35
CA ALA A 203 0.99 -0.05 14.63
C ALA A 203 1.94 1.16 14.57
N ILE A 204 1.87 2.03 15.58
CA ILE A 204 2.68 3.24 15.65
C ILE A 204 4.16 2.92 15.74
N ASP A 205 4.53 1.92 16.55
CA ASP A 205 5.88 1.38 16.53
C ASP A 205 6.08 0.51 15.28
N PRO A 206 6.98 0.88 14.34
CA PRO A 206 7.24 0.09 13.14
C PRO A 206 7.65 -1.35 13.43
N TYR A 207 8.28 -1.61 14.57
CA TYR A 207 8.74 -2.97 14.94
C TYR A 207 7.59 -3.90 15.35
N GLU A 208 6.44 -3.36 15.73
CA GLU A 208 5.23 -4.15 16.05
C GLU A 208 4.44 -4.56 14.80
N ARG A 209 4.70 -3.86 13.67
CA ARG A 209 4.07 -4.16 12.39
C ARG A 209 4.52 -5.53 11.88
N PRO A 210 3.62 -6.32 11.27
CA PRO A 210 3.94 -7.65 10.75
C PRO A 210 4.88 -7.62 9.53
N THR A 211 5.30 -8.79 9.08
CA THR A 211 5.84 -8.97 7.73
C THR A 211 4.70 -9.15 6.71
N ILE A 212 4.98 -8.94 5.43
CA ILE A 212 4.00 -9.15 4.34
C ILE A 212 3.45 -10.58 4.36
N LYS A 213 4.32 -11.58 4.57
CA LYS A 213 3.95 -13.00 4.67
C LYS A 213 2.98 -13.26 5.84
N GLN A 214 3.13 -12.58 6.97
CA GLN A 214 2.19 -12.68 8.09
C GLN A 214 0.84 -12.04 7.74
N VAL A 215 0.83 -10.89 7.06
CA VAL A 215 -0.41 -10.25 6.60
C VAL A 215 -1.14 -11.17 5.62
N ALA A 216 -0.46 -11.72 4.62
CA ALA A 216 -1.04 -12.63 3.64
C ALA A 216 -1.72 -13.84 4.32
N ALA A 217 -1.05 -14.47 5.29
CA ALA A 217 -1.63 -15.58 6.05
C ALA A 217 -2.91 -15.16 6.82
N TRP A 218 -2.96 -13.95 7.37
CA TRP A 218 -4.17 -13.45 8.03
C TRP A 218 -5.31 -13.19 7.04
N ILE A 219 -5.02 -12.61 5.88
CA ILE A 219 -5.96 -12.36 4.78
C ILE A 219 -6.55 -13.66 4.20
N GLU A 220 -5.83 -14.78 4.27
CA GLU A 220 -6.37 -16.09 3.90
C GLU A 220 -7.35 -16.65 4.94
N SER A 221 -7.13 -16.30 6.21
CA SER A 221 -7.90 -16.84 7.34
C SER A 221 -9.13 -16.02 7.74
N ILE A 222 -9.22 -14.77 7.27
CA ILE A 222 -10.31 -13.86 7.64
C ILE A 222 -11.66 -14.34 7.09
N LYS A 223 -12.69 -14.27 7.95
CA LYS A 223 -14.05 -14.68 7.59
C LYS A 223 -14.92 -13.51 7.15
N TYR A 224 -14.79 -12.38 7.84
CA TYR A 224 -15.63 -11.19 7.65
C TYR A 224 -14.80 -9.93 7.88
N TRP A 225 -14.98 -8.90 7.04
CA TRP A 225 -14.37 -7.58 7.25
C TRP A 225 -15.23 -6.65 8.09
N THR A 226 -16.54 -6.84 8.05
CA THR A 226 -17.55 -6.11 8.84
C THR A 226 -18.41 -7.05 9.65
#